data_AF-A0AAD5PZD4-F1
#
_entry.id   AF-A0AAD5PZD4-F1
#
_cell.length_a   1.000
_cell.length_b   1.000
_cell.length_c   1.000
_cell.angle_alpha   90.00
_cell.angle_beta   90.00
_cell.angle_gamma   90.00
#
_symmetry.space_group_name_H-M   'P 1'
#
loop_
_entity.id
_entity.type
_entity.pdbx_description
1 polymer ?
#
loop_
_entity_poly.entity_id
_entity_poly.type
_entity_poly.pdbx_seq_one_letter_code
_entity_poly.pdbx_strand_id
1 'polypeptide(L)'
;MECFLKFSYRLQFAFALLLAFSGVGFARNEGSVGCLFQNEICKAETEWCYNDEIFGQCLPIQTETFQLSPALHRSMIGENELAALEVALTQLKRKGYQWTDSVSQCVLQRLIRSLADK
;
A
#
# COMPACT_ATOMS: atom_id res chain seq x y z
N MET A 1 -7.85 7.66 8.26
CA MET A 1 -8.61 8.47 7.27
C MET A 1 -7.74 8.99 6.11
N GLU A 2 -6.42 8.91 6.18
CA GLU A 2 -5.53 9.53 5.19
C GLU A 2 -5.50 8.85 3.80
N CYS A 3 -5.85 7.57 3.67
CA CYS A 3 -5.85 6.88 2.36
C CYS A 3 -6.97 7.35 1.41
N PHE A 4 -8.05 7.94 1.93
CA PHE A 4 -9.19 8.41 1.14
C PHE A 4 -9.03 9.87 0.66
N LEU A 5 -8.00 10.59 1.14
CA LEU A 5 -7.77 12.00 0.81
C LEU A 5 -6.99 12.21 -0.50
N LYS A 6 -6.58 11.14 -1.19
CA LYS A 6 -5.81 11.20 -2.44
C LYS A 6 -6.69 11.15 -3.71
N PHE A 7 -7.86 11.79 -3.73
CA PHE A 7 -8.66 11.86 -4.97
C PHE A 7 -9.62 13.06 -5.04
N SER A 8 -9.12 14.28 -4.81
CA SER A 8 -9.87 15.51 -5.12
C SER A 8 -9.03 16.57 -5.82
N TYR A 9 -8.04 16.16 -6.63
CA TYR A 9 -7.20 17.06 -7.44
C TYR A 9 -7.54 17.02 -8.94
N ARG A 10 -8.79 16.71 -9.30
CA ARG A 10 -9.24 16.73 -10.71
C ARG A 10 -10.18 17.88 -11.07
N LEU A 11 -10.47 18.80 -10.15
CA LEU A 11 -11.35 19.93 -10.45
C LEU A 11 -10.89 21.24 -9.80
N GLN A 12 -9.65 21.65 -10.01
CA GLN A 12 -9.24 23.04 -9.74
C GLN A 12 -7.93 23.41 -10.45
N PHE A 13 -7.91 23.27 -11.78
CA PHE A 13 -6.87 23.87 -12.63
C PHE A 13 -6.89 25.41 -12.65
N ALA A 14 -7.73 26.06 -11.83
CA ALA A 14 -7.73 27.52 -11.67
C ALA A 14 -6.72 28.03 -10.63
N PHE A 15 -6.14 27.17 -9.79
CA PHE A 15 -5.22 27.58 -8.72
C PHE A 15 -3.74 27.33 -9.07
N ALA A 16 -3.36 27.60 -10.31
CA ALA A 16 -1.98 27.52 -10.79
C ALA A 16 -1.04 28.62 -10.23
N LEU A 17 -1.44 29.36 -9.18
CA LEU A 17 -0.69 30.48 -8.62
C LEU A 17 -0.17 30.27 -7.18
N LEU A 18 -0.42 29.12 -6.54
CA LEU A 18 0.17 28.79 -5.22
C LEU A 18 1.36 27.81 -5.34
N LEU A 19 2.20 28.00 -6.36
CA LEU A 19 3.48 27.29 -6.52
C LEU A 19 4.58 27.79 -5.55
N ALA A 20 4.24 28.35 -4.38
CA ALA A 20 5.21 28.99 -3.47
C ALA A 20 5.22 28.50 -2.02
N PHE A 21 4.51 27.42 -1.67
CA PHE A 21 4.73 26.71 -0.41
C PHE A 21 5.20 25.29 -0.73
N SER A 22 6.49 25.18 -1.05
CA SER A 22 7.22 23.94 -1.19
C SER A 22 7.26 23.20 0.15
N GLY A 23 6.18 22.46 0.38
CA GLY A 23 6.06 21.37 1.33
C GLY A 23 5.36 20.21 0.62
N VAL A 24 5.77 19.89 -0.61
CA VAL A 24 5.38 18.61 -1.22
C VAL A 24 6.08 17.55 -0.40
N GLY A 25 5.40 17.07 0.66
CA GLY A 25 5.80 15.85 1.31
C GLY A 25 5.78 14.76 0.26
N PHE A 26 6.96 14.31 -0.16
CA PHE A 26 7.07 13.06 -0.91
C PHE A 26 6.45 11.99 0.00
N ALA A 27 5.24 11.55 -0.33
CA ALA A 27 4.73 10.31 0.20
C ALA A 27 5.76 9.27 -0.23
N ARG A 28 6.57 8.80 0.73
CA ARG A 28 7.51 7.70 0.51
C ARG A 28 6.71 6.62 -0.19
N ASN A 29 7.18 6.17 -1.34
CA ASN A 29 6.52 5.10 -2.09
C ASN A 29 6.76 3.82 -1.31
N GLU A 30 5.96 3.68 -0.28
CA GLU A 30 5.81 2.54 0.55
C GLU A 30 5.33 1.43 -0.41
N GLY A 31 6.12 0.38 -0.63
CA GLY A 31 5.89 -0.62 -1.70
C GLY A 31 4.54 -1.35 -1.63
N SER A 32 3.88 -1.52 -2.77
CA SER A 32 2.55 -2.13 -2.89
C SER A 32 2.48 -3.57 -2.36
N VAL A 33 1.28 -4.04 -2.04
CA VAL A 33 1.02 -5.40 -1.52
C VAL A 33 0.05 -6.16 -2.43
N GLY A 34 0.08 -7.48 -2.40
CA GLY A 34 -0.84 -8.30 -3.19
C GLY A 34 -0.27 -8.85 -4.49
N CYS A 35 1.03 -8.74 -4.69
CA CYS A 35 1.68 -9.15 -5.93
C CYS A 35 1.65 -10.67 -6.18
N LEU A 36 1.41 -11.51 -5.17
CA LEU A 36 1.22 -12.96 -5.36
C LEU A 36 -0.12 -13.28 -6.04
N PHE A 37 -1.09 -12.36 -5.98
CA PHE A 37 -2.39 -12.51 -6.63
C PHE A 37 -2.47 -11.82 -7.98
N GLN A 38 -1.73 -10.71 -8.16
CA GLN A 38 -1.73 -9.94 -9.39
C GLN A 38 -0.36 -9.30 -9.62
N ASN A 39 0.38 -9.82 -10.60
CA ASN A 39 1.79 -9.47 -10.83
C ASN A 39 1.99 -8.02 -11.27
N GLU A 40 0.99 -7.39 -11.89
CA GLU A 40 1.07 -6.02 -12.40
C GLU A 40 1.10 -4.95 -11.30
N ILE A 41 0.99 -5.35 -10.03
CA ILE A 41 1.05 -4.45 -8.88
C ILE A 41 2.48 -3.93 -8.63
N CYS A 42 3.49 -4.75 -8.92
CA CYS A 42 4.88 -4.33 -8.79
C CYS A 42 5.35 -3.66 -10.08
N LYS A 43 6.21 -2.64 -9.94
CA LYS A 43 6.86 -2.01 -11.08
C LYS A 43 7.91 -2.94 -11.68
N ALA A 44 7.61 -3.52 -12.85
CA ALA A 44 8.40 -4.58 -13.49
C ALA A 44 9.92 -4.34 -13.56
N GLU A 45 10.36 -3.08 -13.75
CA GLU A 45 11.77 -2.74 -13.91
C GLU A 45 12.50 -2.40 -12.61
N THR A 46 11.76 -2.10 -11.54
CA THR A 46 12.34 -1.55 -10.31
C THR A 46 12.01 -2.35 -9.06
N GLU A 47 11.00 -3.21 -9.13
CA GLU A 47 10.46 -3.96 -8.00
C GLU A 47 10.30 -5.44 -8.33
N TRP A 48 10.52 -6.31 -7.34
CA TRP A 48 10.24 -7.73 -7.41
C TRP A 48 9.18 -8.12 -6.36
N CYS A 49 8.44 -9.19 -6.64
CA CYS A 49 7.41 -9.67 -5.72
C CYS A 49 8.03 -10.61 -4.68
N TYR A 50 8.13 -10.13 -3.44
CA TYR A 50 8.53 -10.94 -2.30
C TYR A 50 7.35 -11.76 -1.79
N ASN A 51 7.56 -13.06 -1.63
CA ASN A 51 6.57 -13.97 -1.08
C ASN A 51 6.60 -13.93 0.46
N ASP A 52 5.63 -13.26 1.07
CA ASP A 52 5.43 -13.21 2.52
C ASP A 52 4.46 -14.30 3.04
N GLU A 53 4.10 -15.26 2.18
CA GLU A 53 3.13 -16.34 2.40
C GLU A 53 1.70 -15.85 2.69
N ILE A 54 1.39 -14.58 2.38
CA ILE A 54 0.08 -13.98 2.60
C ILE A 54 -0.40 -13.32 1.31
N PHE A 55 0.07 -12.11 0.99
CA PHE A 55 -0.36 -11.31 -0.16
C PHE A 55 0.78 -11.04 -1.15
N GLY A 56 2.01 -11.06 -0.68
CA GLY A 56 3.20 -10.62 -1.38
C GLY A 56 3.44 -9.12 -1.24
N GLN A 57 4.71 -8.73 -1.29
CA GLN A 57 5.15 -7.34 -1.17
C GLN A 57 6.06 -6.96 -2.33
N CYS A 58 5.82 -5.80 -2.92
CA CYS A 58 6.70 -5.24 -3.94
C CYS A 58 7.92 -4.60 -3.26
N LEU A 59 9.09 -5.20 -3.44
CA LEU A 59 10.35 -4.72 -2.87
C LEU A 59 11.26 -4.19 -3.99
N PRO A 60 12.04 -3.11 -3.75
CA PRO A 60 13.00 -2.61 -4.73
C PRO A 60 14.07 -3.65 -5.09
N ILE A 61 14.49 -3.69 -6.37
CA ILE A 61 15.54 -4.59 -6.86
C ILE A 61 16.95 -4.13 -6.41
N GLN A 62 17.16 -2.82 -6.23
CA GLN A 62 18.49 -2.21 -6.08
C GLN A 62 18.65 -1.34 -4.83
N THR A 63 18.36 -1.86 -3.63
CA THR A 63 18.72 -1.14 -2.39
C THR A 63 19.63 -1.99 -1.52
N GLU A 64 20.89 -1.57 -1.37
CA GLU A 64 21.91 -2.19 -0.50
C GLU A 64 21.47 -2.29 0.97
N THR A 65 20.44 -1.54 1.35
CA THR A 65 19.68 -1.77 2.56
C THR A 65 18.48 -2.65 2.22
N PHE A 66 18.61 -3.96 2.42
CA PHE A 66 17.49 -4.87 2.73
C PHE A 66 16.84 -4.41 4.06
N GLN A 67 16.33 -3.18 4.12
CA GLN A 67 15.29 -2.83 5.06
C GLN A 67 14.02 -3.45 4.48
N LEU A 68 13.94 -4.79 4.57
CA LEU A 68 12.66 -5.46 4.62
C LEU A 68 11.88 -4.68 5.68
N SER A 69 10.93 -3.84 5.23
CA SER A 69 9.87 -3.37 6.12
C SER A 69 9.41 -4.61 6.85
N PRO A 70 9.32 -4.62 8.20
CA PRO A 70 9.15 -5.85 8.98
C PRO A 70 8.09 -6.71 8.30
N ALA A 71 8.57 -7.76 7.64
CA ALA A 71 7.73 -8.49 6.72
C ALA A 71 6.85 -9.36 7.60
N LEU A 72 5.60 -8.94 7.79
CA LEU A 72 4.59 -9.76 8.44
C LEU A 72 4.58 -11.10 7.70
N HIS A 73 5.12 -12.14 8.32
CA HIS A 73 5.07 -13.49 7.78
C HIS A 73 3.74 -14.12 8.17
N ARG A 74 3.30 -15.11 7.37
CA ARG A 74 2.09 -15.88 7.69
C ARG A 74 2.08 -16.42 9.12
N SER A 75 3.24 -16.83 9.64
CA SER A 75 3.42 -17.34 11.01
C SER A 75 3.10 -16.33 12.12
N MET A 76 3.08 -15.03 11.80
CA MET A 76 2.78 -13.93 12.72
C MET A 76 1.30 -13.50 12.69
N ILE A 77 0.49 -14.08 11.79
CA ILE A 77 -0.94 -13.77 11.66
C ILE A 77 -1.76 -14.74 12.51
N GLY A 78 -2.30 -14.23 13.61
CA GLY A 78 -3.35 -14.88 14.41
C GLY A 78 -4.76 -14.61 13.87
N GLU A 79 -5.76 -15.19 14.53
CA GLU A 79 -7.17 -15.07 14.16
C GLU A 79 -7.66 -13.61 14.17
N ASN A 80 -7.16 -12.79 15.10
CA ASN A 80 -7.54 -11.39 15.21
C ASN A 80 -6.99 -10.55 14.06
N GLU A 81 -5.72 -10.79 13.69
CA GLU A 81 -5.05 -10.18 12.55
C GLU A 81 -5.78 -10.54 11.24
N LEU A 82 -6.17 -11.81 11.11
CA LEU A 82 -6.92 -12.30 9.94
C LEU A 82 -8.30 -11.65 9.84
N ALA A 83 -9.04 -11.57 10.96
CA ALA A 83 -10.34 -10.90 10.99
C ALA A 83 -10.24 -9.41 10.62
N ALA A 84 -9.17 -8.73 11.07
CA ALA A 84 -8.92 -7.33 10.70
C ALA A 84 -8.68 -7.17 9.19
N LEU A 85 -7.89 -8.07 8.59
CA LEU A 85 -7.66 -8.10 7.15
C LEU A 85 -8.97 -8.34 6.38
N GLU A 86 -9.79 -9.30 6.81
CA GLU A 86 -11.08 -9.61 6.18
C GLU A 86 -12.04 -8.43 6.22
N VAL A 87 -12.13 -7.73 7.37
CA VAL A 87 -12.94 -6.52 7.51
C VAL A 87 -12.48 -5.44 6.54
N ALA A 88 -11.18 -5.20 6.41
CA ALA A 88 -10.63 -4.19 5.51
C ALA A 88 -10.97 -4.51 4.04
N LEU A 89 -10.77 -5.76 3.60
CA LEU A 89 -11.08 -6.22 2.25
C LEU A 89 -12.57 -6.08 1.93
N THR A 90 -13.42 -6.51 2.86
CA THR A 90 -14.88 -6.42 2.72
C THR A 90 -15.33 -4.96 2.59
N GLN A 91 -14.75 -4.05 3.38
CA GLN A 91 -15.08 -2.63 3.30
C GLN A 91 -14.63 -1.99 1.99
N LEU A 92 -13.43 -2.31 1.50
CA LEU A 92 -12.93 -1.83 0.21
C LEU A 92 -13.84 -2.28 -0.93
N LYS A 93 -14.15 -3.57 -0.98
CA LYS A 93 -15.06 -4.16 -1.97
C LYS A 93 -16.45 -3.54 -1.92
N ARG A 94 -17.02 -3.37 -0.73
CA ARG A 94 -18.35 -2.74 -0.55
C ARG A 94 -18.39 -1.29 -1.06
N LYS A 95 -17.27 -0.57 -0.97
CA LYS A 95 -17.13 0.79 -1.51
C LYS A 95 -16.79 0.83 -3.00
N GLY A 96 -16.66 -0.31 -3.65
CA GLY A 96 -16.38 -0.42 -5.09
C GLY A 96 -14.90 -0.26 -5.46
N TYR A 97 -13.99 -0.28 -4.49
CA TYR A 97 -12.56 -0.24 -4.80
C TYR A 97 -12.08 -1.60 -5.32
N GLN A 98 -11.27 -1.55 -6.37
CA GLN A 98 -10.56 -2.70 -6.93
C GLN A 98 -9.27 -2.97 -6.17
N TRP A 99 -8.74 -4.18 -6.34
CA TRP A 99 -7.50 -4.62 -5.69
C TRP A 99 -6.29 -3.72 -6.01
N THR A 100 -6.19 -3.28 -7.27
CA THR A 100 -5.10 -2.43 -7.78
C THR A 100 -5.30 -0.95 -7.50
N ASP A 101 -6.44 -0.54 -6.96
CA ASP A 101 -6.70 0.88 -6.68
C ASP A 101 -5.72 1.40 -5.65
N SER A 102 -5.25 2.64 -5.85
CA SER A 102 -4.32 3.30 -4.93
C SER A 102 -4.86 3.40 -3.50
N VAL A 103 -6.19 3.49 -3.35
CA VAL A 103 -6.86 3.51 -2.03
C VAL A 103 -6.76 2.14 -1.37
N SER A 104 -7.05 1.05 -2.11
CA SER A 104 -6.91 -0.32 -1.62
C SER A 104 -5.48 -0.61 -1.18
N GLN A 105 -4.51 -0.28 -2.03
CA GLN A 105 -3.09 -0.46 -1.75
C GLN A 105 -2.64 0.29 -0.49
N CYS A 106 -3.04 1.55 -0.33
CA CYS A 106 -2.75 2.34 0.87
C CYS A 106 -3.36 1.73 2.16
N VAL A 107 -4.62 1.29 2.10
CA VAL A 107 -5.31 0.72 3.26
C VAL A 107 -4.67 -0.60 3.67
N LEU A 108 -4.47 -1.52 2.72
CA LEU A 108 -3.92 -2.85 3.00
C LEU A 108 -2.50 -2.77 3.53
N GLN A 109 -1.67 -1.96 2.91
CA GLN A 109 -0.29 -1.78 3.33
C GLN A 109 -0.19 -1.26 4.77
N ARG A 110 -0.97 -0.24 5.11
CA ARG A 110 -0.96 0.32 6.48
C ARG A 110 -1.45 -0.67 7.51
N LEU A 111 -2.48 -1.45 7.16
CA LEU A 111 -2.96 -2.51 8.02
C LEU A 111 -1.86 -3.54 8.25
N ILE A 112 -1.26 -4.09 7.19
CA ILE A 112 -0.18 -5.09 7.29
C ILE A 112 0.97 -4.60 8.17
N ARG A 113 1.43 -3.35 8.01
CA ARG A 113 2.46 -2.77 8.89
C ARG A 113 2.03 -2.70 10.35
N SER A 114 0.81 -2.22 10.61
CA SER A 114 0.30 -2.14 11.99
C SER A 114 0.19 -3.51 12.67
N LEU A 115 0.06 -4.59 11.89
CA LEU A 115 0.07 -5.96 12.40
C LEU A 115 1.52 -6.47 12.61
N ALA A 116 2.48 -6.01 11.79
CA ALA A 116 3.89 -6.38 11.89
C ALA A 116 4.62 -5.73 13.07
N ASP A 117 4.16 -4.56 13.52
CA ASP A 117 4.75 -3.79 14.63
C ASP A 117 4.30 -4.27 16.04
N LYS A 118 3.55 -5.37 16.13
CA LYS A 118 3.14 -6.00 17.41
C LYS A 118 4.23 -6.93 17.95
#